data_AF-A0A971ALB9-F1
#
_entry.id   AF-A0A971ALB9-F1
#
_cell.length_a   1.000
_cell.length_b   1.000
_cell.length_c   1.000
_cell.angle_alpha   90.00
_cell.angle_beta   90.00
_cell.angle_gamma   90.00
#
_symmetry.space_group_name_H-M   'P 1'
#
loop_
_entity.id
_entity.type
_entity.pdbx_description
1 polymer ?
#
loop_
_entity_poly.entity_id
_entity_poly.type
_entity_poly.pdbx_seq_one_letter_code
_entity_poly.pdbx_strand_id
1 'polypeptide(L)'
;MDNRKSTRRRASQQPEPIEPAPIVNREQKRIAQWLNKVKFRKQLFGGVSERDVWKKITELNELYNEAIFAERVRYNTLLDQWRRANQAGGNARKHYSNNNRDNGGEGE
;
A
#
# COMPACT_ATOMS: atom_id res chain seq x y z
N MET A 1 56.22 -0.87 -5.66
CA MET A 1 54.99 -0.05 -5.62
C MET A 1 53.81 -1.01 -5.70
N ASP A 2 53.34 -1.46 -4.55
CA ASP A 2 52.15 -2.31 -4.44
C ASP A 2 50.91 -1.41 -4.43
N ASN A 3 50.01 -1.57 -5.41
CA ASN A 3 48.66 -1.03 -5.30
C ASN A 3 47.65 -2.17 -5.36
N ARG A 4 47.32 -2.69 -4.18
CA ARG A 4 46.29 -3.71 -3.97
C ARG A 4 44.93 -3.05 -3.76
N LYS A 5 43.90 -3.69 -4.35
CA LYS A 5 42.48 -3.73 -3.89
C LYS A 5 41.70 -2.41 -4.07
N SER A 6 40.41 -2.37 -4.36
CA SER A 6 39.38 -3.37 -4.65
C SER A 6 38.15 -2.58 -5.12
N THR A 7 37.45 -3.13 -6.12
CA THR A 7 35.99 -3.04 -6.30
C THR A 7 35.26 -1.73 -5.98
N ARG A 8 34.77 -1.06 -7.03
CA ARG A 8 33.44 -0.44 -6.97
C ARG A 8 32.58 -0.94 -8.12
N ARG A 9 32.14 -2.19 -8.04
CA ARG A 9 30.93 -2.64 -8.73
C ARG A 9 29.78 -1.82 -8.14
N ARG A 10 29.54 -0.63 -8.68
CA ARG A 10 28.28 0.08 -8.47
C ARG A 10 27.26 -0.60 -9.39
N ALA A 11 26.95 -1.85 -9.05
CA ALA A 11 25.77 -2.51 -9.56
C ALA A 11 24.62 -1.59 -9.22
N SER A 12 23.92 -1.15 -10.25
CA SER A 12 22.70 -0.37 -10.22
C SER A 12 21.74 -1.07 -9.27
N GLN A 13 21.72 -0.65 -8.01
CA GLN A 13 20.60 -0.92 -7.11
C GLN A 13 19.49 0.00 -7.57
N GLN A 14 18.87 -0.33 -8.71
CA GLN A 14 17.47 0.00 -8.84
C GLN A 14 16.78 -0.68 -7.67
N PRO A 15 15.97 0.02 -6.86
CA PRO A 15 15.10 -0.68 -5.94
C PRO A 15 14.27 -1.62 -6.81
N GLU A 16 14.45 -2.92 -6.60
CA GLU A 16 13.52 -3.93 -7.12
C GLU A 16 12.11 -3.37 -6.91
N PRO A 17 11.24 -3.38 -7.94
CA PRO A 17 9.84 -3.08 -7.72
C PRO A 17 9.46 -3.89 -6.49
N ILE A 18 9.04 -3.23 -5.42
CA ILE A 18 8.35 -3.91 -4.34
C ILE A 18 7.03 -4.30 -5.00
N GLU A 19 7.06 -5.37 -5.80
CA GLU A 19 5.91 -6.19 -6.11
C GLU A 19 5.33 -6.45 -4.73
N PRO A 20 4.21 -5.82 -4.34
CA PRO A 20 3.60 -6.19 -3.09
C PRO A 20 3.29 -7.68 -3.29
N ALA A 21 4.04 -8.55 -2.58
CA ALA A 21 3.73 -9.98 -2.52
C ALA A 21 2.22 -10.09 -2.41
N PRO A 22 1.55 -11.07 -3.07
CA PRO A 22 0.09 -11.11 -3.08
C PRO A 22 -0.39 -11.28 -1.64
N ILE A 23 -0.60 -10.15 -0.95
CA ILE A 23 -1.19 -10.10 0.37
C ILE A 23 -2.61 -10.40 0.03
N VAL A 24 -2.96 -11.69 0.07
CA VAL A 24 -4.36 -12.12 0.06
C VAL A 24 -4.97 -11.44 1.28
N ASN A 25 -5.52 -10.25 1.04
CA ASN A 25 -5.95 -9.32 2.07
C ASN A 25 -7.09 -10.01 2.84
N ARG A 26 -7.24 -9.72 4.12
CA ARG A 26 -8.29 -10.30 4.98
C ARG A 26 -9.66 -10.22 4.31
N GLU A 27 -9.94 -9.11 3.64
CA GLU A 27 -11.19 -8.89 2.91
C GLU A 27 -11.31 -9.76 1.65
N GLN A 28 -10.22 -9.99 0.92
CA GLN A 28 -10.21 -10.93 -0.21
C GLN A 28 -10.47 -12.37 0.26
N LYS A 29 -9.90 -12.80 1.40
CA LYS A 29 -10.19 -14.10 2.01
C LYS A 29 -11.66 -14.22 2.40
N ARG A 30 -12.25 -13.15 2.93
CA ARG A 30 -13.66 -13.10 3.31
C ARG A 30 -14.58 -13.23 2.09
N ILE A 31 -14.28 -12.52 1.00
CA ILE A 31 -14.99 -12.66 -0.29
C ILE A 31 -14.88 -14.10 -0.80
N ALA A 32 -13.68 -14.67 -0.84
CA ALA A 32 -13.46 -16.04 -1.30
C ALA A 32 -14.22 -17.08 -0.44
N GLN A 33 -14.21 -16.91 0.89
CA GLN A 33 -14.99 -17.76 1.79
C GLN A 33 -16.49 -17.62 1.58
N TRP A 34 -16.99 -16.41 1.34
CA TRP A 34 -18.40 -16.19 1.07
C TRP A 34 -18.81 -16.83 -0.26
N LEU A 35 -18.02 -16.64 -1.33
CA LEU A 35 -18.26 -17.26 -2.64
C LEU A 35 -18.28 -18.79 -2.57
N ASN A 36 -17.39 -19.39 -1.78
CA ASN A 36 -17.38 -20.85 -1.58
C ASN A 36 -18.61 -21.36 -0.80
N LYS A 37 -19.29 -20.50 -0.05
CA LYS A 37 -20.42 -20.88 0.81
C LYS A 37 -21.78 -20.50 0.25
N VAL A 38 -21.83 -19.51 -0.66
CA VAL A 38 -23.10 -18.98 -1.17
C VAL A 38 -23.86 -20.10 -1.88
N LYS A 39 -25.15 -20.20 -1.57
CA LYS A 39 -26.09 -21.10 -2.22
C LYS A 39 -27.32 -20.31 -2.57
N PHE A 40 -27.86 -20.59 -3.75
CA PHE A 40 -29.07 -19.94 -4.21
C PHE A 40 -30.30 -20.80 -3.93
N ARG A 41 -31.39 -20.14 -3.56
CA ARG A 41 -32.68 -20.77 -3.34
C ARG A 41 -33.30 -21.18 -4.67
N LYS A 42 -33.62 -22.46 -4.80
CA LYS A 42 -34.35 -23.00 -5.96
C LYS A 42 -35.82 -22.55 -5.93
N GLN A 43 -36.40 -22.36 -7.10
CA GLN A 43 -37.84 -22.15 -7.26
C GLN A 43 -38.55 -23.50 -7.47
N LEU A 44 -39.84 -23.59 -7.11
CA LEU A 44 -40.61 -24.85 -7.15
C LEU A 44 -40.77 -25.44 -8.55
N PHE A 45 -40.74 -24.60 -9.60
CA PHE A 45 -40.73 -25.03 -11.00
C PHE A 45 -39.64 -24.26 -11.73
N GLY A 46 -38.57 -24.96 -12.12
CA GLY A 46 -37.48 -24.43 -12.95
C GLY A 46 -36.69 -23.29 -12.32
N GLY A 47 -35.36 -23.44 -12.24
CA GLY A 47 -34.47 -22.32 -11.95
C GLY A 47 -34.37 -21.87 -10.50
N VAL A 48 -33.95 -20.61 -10.34
CA VAL A 48 -33.46 -20.01 -9.10
C VAL A 48 -34.34 -18.82 -8.75
N SER A 49 -34.58 -18.58 -7.46
CA SER A 49 -35.33 -17.43 -7.00
C SER A 49 -34.58 -16.13 -7.32
N GLU A 50 -35.11 -15.31 -8.23
CA GLU A 50 -34.51 -14.02 -8.60
C GLU A 50 -34.31 -13.11 -7.39
N ARG A 51 -35.29 -13.08 -6.48
CA ARG A 51 -35.19 -12.30 -5.24
C ARG A 51 -33.98 -12.73 -4.40
N ASP A 52 -33.71 -14.03 -4.32
CA ASP A 52 -32.55 -14.54 -3.59
C ASP A 52 -31.25 -14.21 -4.33
N VAL A 53 -31.22 -14.34 -5.66
CA VAL A 53 -30.08 -13.94 -6.49
C VAL A 53 -29.74 -12.46 -6.28
N TRP A 54 -30.71 -11.57 -6.39
CA TRP A 54 -30.51 -10.14 -6.16
C TRP A 54 -29.99 -9.86 -4.76
N LYS A 55 -30.55 -10.51 -3.74
CA LYS A 55 -30.05 -10.41 -2.37
C LYS A 55 -28.57 -10.82 -2.26
N LYS A 56 -28.18 -11.93 -2.91
CA LYS A 56 -26.78 -12.39 -2.91
C LYS A 56 -25.85 -11.45 -3.66
N ILE A 57 -26.31 -10.82 -4.73
CA ILE A 57 -25.56 -9.77 -5.44
C ILE A 57 -25.34 -8.56 -4.52
N THR A 58 -26.37 -8.10 -3.80
CA THR A 58 -26.23 -7.02 -2.83
C THR A 58 -25.23 -7.35 -1.73
N GLU A 59 -25.36 -8.53 -1.10
CA GLU A 59 -24.42 -9.00 -0.07
C GLU A 59 -22.97 -9.04 -0.58
N LEU A 60 -22.76 -9.53 -1.82
CA LEU A 60 -21.43 -9.56 -2.42
C LEU A 60 -20.88 -8.15 -2.68
N ASN A 61 -21.72 -7.23 -3.15
CA ASN A 61 -21.32 -5.85 -3.40
C ASN A 61 -20.88 -5.14 -2.11
N GLU A 62 -21.56 -5.40 -0.99
CA GLU A 62 -21.18 -4.89 0.34
C GLU A 62 -19.78 -5.38 0.73
N LEU A 63 -19.50 -6.68 0.58
CA LEU A 63 -18.16 -7.24 0.85
C LEU A 63 -17.06 -6.60 -0.01
N TYR A 64 -17.35 -6.31 -1.28
CA TYR A 64 -16.41 -5.59 -2.15
C TYR A 64 -16.19 -4.15 -1.72
N ASN A 65 -17.25 -3.44 -1.32
CA ASN A 65 -17.13 -2.06 -0.85
C ASN A 65 -16.30 -1.98 0.43
N GLU A 66 -16.48 -2.91 1.36
CA GLU A 66 -15.64 -3.05 2.56
C GLU A 66 -14.17 -3.30 2.19
N ALA A 67 -13.91 -4.21 1.24
CA ALA A 67 -12.56 -4.50 0.77
C ALA A 67 -11.87 -3.28 0.16
N ILE A 68 -12.57 -2.53 -0.70
CA ILE A 68 -12.08 -1.31 -1.32
C ILE A 68 -11.81 -0.23 -0.26
N PHE A 69 -12.70 -0.09 0.73
CA PHE A 69 -12.51 0.85 1.82
C PHE A 69 -11.26 0.53 2.64
N ALA A 70 -11.10 -0.74 3.05
CA ALA A 70 -9.91 -1.20 3.77
C ALA A 70 -8.62 -0.90 2.99
N GLU A 71 -8.63 -1.12 1.67
CA GLU A 71 -7.49 -0.84 0.82
C GLU A 71 -7.18 0.67 0.75
N ARG A 72 -8.20 1.53 0.64
CA ARG A 72 -8.02 2.99 0.70
C ARG A 72 -7.40 3.42 2.03
N VAL A 73 -7.88 2.89 3.16
CA VAL A 73 -7.31 3.20 4.48
C VAL A 73 -5.84 2.80 4.55
N ARG A 74 -5.49 1.61 4.03
CA ARG A 74 -4.12 1.13 3.98
C ARG A 74 -3.21 2.08 3.19
N TYR A 75 -3.61 2.43 1.96
CA TYR A 75 -2.83 3.34 1.12
C TYR A 75 -2.76 4.75 1.69
N ASN A 76 -3.86 5.29 2.21
CA ASN A 76 -3.85 6.61 2.84
C ASN A 76 -2.88 6.67 4.01
N THR A 77 -2.84 5.61 4.84
CA THR A 77 -1.89 5.51 5.95
C THR A 77 -0.44 5.51 5.46
N LEU A 78 -0.13 4.74 4.42
CA LEU A 78 1.22 4.69 3.83
C LEU A 78 1.63 6.04 3.23
N LEU A 79 0.72 6.69 2.50
CA LEU A 79 0.94 8.02 1.93
C LEU A 79 1.13 9.07 3.03
N ASP A 80 0.38 9.00 4.11
CA ASP A 80 0.53 9.89 5.26
C ASP A 80 1.88 9.72 5.95
N GLN A 81 2.31 8.47 6.15
CA GLN A 81 3.64 8.17 6.70
C GLN A 81 4.74 8.75 5.80
N TRP A 82 4.65 8.55 4.49
CA TRP A 82 5.61 9.09 3.52
C TRP A 82 5.62 10.62 3.49
N ARG A 83 4.44 11.25 3.50
CA ARG A 83 4.31 12.73 3.57
C ARG A 83 4.95 13.28 4.84
N ARG A 84 4.67 12.67 5.99
CA ARG A 84 5.25 13.08 7.30
C ARG A 84 6.77 12.92 7.31
N ALA A 85 7.30 11.79 6.83
CA ALA A 85 8.74 11.54 6.78
C ALA A 85 9.47 12.56 5.88
N ASN A 86 8.92 12.88 4.71
CA ASN A 86 9.51 13.85 3.80
C ASN A 86 9.44 15.29 4.32
N GLN A 87 8.37 15.66 5.01
CA GLN A 87 8.27 16.98 5.65
C GLN A 87 9.27 17.12 6.80
N ALA A 88 9.45 16.07 7.62
CA ALA A 88 10.45 16.06 8.69
C ALA A 88 11.89 16.18 8.14
N GLY A 89 12.21 15.45 7.07
CA GLY A 89 13.51 15.56 6.40
C GLY A 89 13.75 16.91 5.71
N GLY A 90 12.69 17.54 5.18
CA GLY A 90 12.74 18.88 4.60
C GLY A 90 12.98 19.98 5.64
N ASN A 91 12.31 19.89 6.79
CA ASN A 91 12.50 20.82 7.91
C ASN A 91 13.91 20.68 8.51
N ALA A 92 14.41 19.46 8.72
CA ALA A 92 15.77 19.23 9.19
C ALA A 92 16.82 19.86 8.26
N ARG A 93 16.68 19.71 6.92
CA ARG A 93 17.59 20.33 5.94
C ARG A 93 17.58 21.86 5.98
N LYS A 94 16.43 22.50 6.24
CA LYS A 94 16.36 23.96 6.38
C LYS A 94 17.10 24.46 7.62
N HIS A 95 17.01 23.74 8.74
CA HIS A 95 17.71 24.11 9.96
C HIS A 95 19.23 24.01 9.83
N TYR A 96 19.76 22.97 9.15
CA TYR A 96 21.19 22.88 8.88
C TYR A 96 21.72 23.97 7.94
N SER A 97 20.91 24.43 6.97
CA SER A 97 21.32 25.48 6.05
C SER A 97 21.36 26.88 6.67
N ASN A 98 20.58 27.14 7.72
CA ASN A 98 20.52 28.47 8.33
C ASN A 98 21.68 28.72 9.30
N ASN A 99 22.13 27.69 10.02
CA ASN A 99 23.25 27.81 10.97
C ASN A 99 24.61 27.98 10.29
N ASN A 100 24.72 27.66 9.00
CA ASN A 100 25.98 27.81 8.23
C ASN A 100 26.13 29.16 7.53
N ARG A 101 25.15 30.06 7.63
CA ARG A 101 25.28 31.45 7.15
C ARG A 101 25.76 32.43 8.21
N ASP A 102 25.70 32.04 9.48
CA ASP A 102 26.02 32.91 10.63
C ASP A 102 27.44 32.68 11.18
N ASN A 103 28.27 31.90 10.47
CA ASN A 103 29.60 31.48 10.92
C ASN A 103 30.65 31.63 9.80
N GLY A 104 30.56 32.75 9.06
CA GLY A 104 31.41 33.06 7.90
C GLY A 104 32.05 34.44 7.93
N GLY A 105 32.04 35.13 9.07
CA GLY A 105 32.68 36.44 9.22
C GLY A 105 33.42 36.50 10.54
N GLU A 106 34.73 36.28 10.48
CA GLU A 106 35.80 36.83 11.32
C GLU A 106 37.00 35.87 11.27
N GLY A 107 37.85 36.10 10.28
CA GLY A 107 39.20 35.58 10.21
C GLY A 107 40.08 36.72 9.73
N GLU A 108 40.72 37.38 10.70
CA GLU A 108 41.74 38.43 10.55
C GLU A 108 42.92 37.98 9.68
#